data_AF-A0A938LKF4-F1
#
_entry.id   AF-A0A938LKF4-F1
#
_cell.length_a   1.000
_cell.length_b   1.000
_cell.length_c   1.000
_cell.angle_alpha   90.00
_cell.angle_beta   90.00
_cell.angle_gamma   90.00
#
_symmetry.space_group_name_H-M   'P 1'
#
loop_
_entity.id
_entity.type
_entity.pdbx_description
1 polymer ?
#
loop_
_entity_poly.entity_id
_entity_poly.type
_entity_poly.pdbx_seq_one_letter_code
_entity_poly.pdbx_strand_id
1 'polypeptide(L)'
;MPRAMPNKKFLAMIQRFTAVQAVGPSAVRGQARNTLRTIQEYLGQLKLKRLPNAGACDYARWLDAQTRRLQACCNGTAWGVARKAMNLFMRSCLYNTYLSRMFHLARIQRYMEIPLDSVVAKGLKKEAKIAGREPLPRWKGLTGLGPEESQQFQNDANECARCVGLRCRVFLDNYLWLKYRRR
;
A
#
# COMPACT_ATOMS: atom_id res chain seq x y z
N MET A 1 18.45 -26.00 -7.13
CA MET A 1 17.21 -26.82 -7.22
C MET A 1 15.98 -25.91 -7.36
N PRO A 2 15.09 -26.14 -8.32
CA PRO A 2 13.81 -25.44 -8.36
C PRO A 2 12.93 -25.98 -7.22
N ARG A 3 12.62 -25.15 -6.22
CA ARG A 3 11.65 -25.50 -5.16
C ARG A 3 10.28 -25.73 -5.83
N ALA A 4 9.68 -26.90 -5.59
CA ALA A 4 8.32 -27.20 -6.03
C ALA A 4 7.39 -26.02 -5.68
N MET A 5 6.62 -25.55 -6.66
CA MET A 5 5.68 -24.45 -6.44
C MET A 5 4.60 -24.89 -5.45
N PRO A 6 4.22 -24.06 -4.46
CA PRO A 6 3.20 -24.43 -3.50
C PRO A 6 1.85 -24.69 -4.20
N ASN A 7 1.09 -25.67 -3.71
CA ASN A 7 -0.25 -25.99 -4.23
C ASN A 7 -1.16 -24.73 -4.24
N LYS A 8 -1.97 -24.56 -5.28
CA LYS A 8 -2.94 -23.44 -5.44
C LYS A 8 -3.79 -23.19 -4.19
N LYS A 9 -4.22 -24.24 -3.48
CA LYS A 9 -4.99 -24.11 -2.22
C LYS A 9 -4.19 -23.39 -1.13
N PHE A 10 -2.91 -23.75 -0.99
CA PHE A 10 -2.01 -23.10 -0.03
C PHE A 10 -1.77 -21.63 -0.37
N LEU A 11 -1.51 -21.30 -1.65
CA LEU A 11 -1.33 -19.91 -2.07
C LEU A 11 -2.57 -19.04 -1.79
N ALA A 12 -3.76 -19.58 -2.03
CA ALA A 12 -5.01 -18.89 -1.71
C ALA A 12 -5.16 -18.65 -0.20
N MET A 13 -4.80 -19.62 0.64
CA MET A 13 -4.79 -19.44 2.10
C MET A 13 -3.78 -18.40 2.55
N ILE A 14 -2.55 -18.43 2.01
CA ILE A 14 -1.51 -17.43 2.32
C ILE A 14 -1.95 -16.03 1.89
N GLN A 15 -2.60 -15.87 0.74
CA GLN A 15 -3.12 -14.59 0.30
C GLN A 15 -4.20 -14.05 1.24
N ARG A 16 -5.16 -14.89 1.64
CA ARG A 16 -6.20 -14.52 2.62
C ARG A 16 -5.60 -14.15 3.97
N PHE A 17 -4.65 -14.94 4.47
CA PHE A 17 -3.94 -14.64 5.71
C PHE A 17 -3.17 -13.31 5.61
N THR A 18 -2.51 -13.06 4.46
CA THR A 18 -1.80 -11.81 4.21
C THR A 18 -2.76 -10.62 4.19
N ALA A 19 -3.97 -10.76 3.63
CA ALA A 19 -4.99 -9.71 3.68
C ALA A 19 -5.43 -9.37 5.11
N VAL A 20 -5.66 -10.38 5.96
CA VAL A 20 -6.03 -10.21 7.37
C VAL A 20 -4.92 -9.52 8.16
N GLN A 21 -3.67 -9.95 7.98
CA GLN A 21 -2.51 -9.37 8.67
C GLN A 21 -2.19 -7.95 8.19
N ALA A 22 -2.29 -7.69 6.89
CA ALA A 22 -1.97 -6.40 6.30
C ALA A 22 -2.94 -5.30 6.74
N VAL A 23 -4.23 -5.64 6.86
CA VAL A 23 -5.30 -4.68 7.19
C VAL A 23 -5.91 -5.07 8.53
N GLY A 24 -5.41 -4.47 9.60
CA GLY A 24 -5.98 -4.58 10.93
C GLY A 24 -7.03 -3.48 11.25
N PRO A 25 -7.67 -3.53 12.44
CA PRO A 25 -8.67 -2.55 12.85
C PRO A 25 -8.18 -1.10 12.82
N SER A 26 -6.89 -0.88 13.07
CA SER A 26 -6.26 0.45 13.02
C SER A 26 -6.26 1.08 11.62
N ALA A 27 -6.28 0.27 10.55
CA ALA A 27 -6.28 0.75 9.17
C ALA A 27 -7.65 1.29 8.72
N VAL A 28 -8.73 0.88 9.40
CA VAL A 28 -10.13 1.17 9.03
C VAL A 28 -10.91 1.81 10.18
N ARG A 29 -10.21 2.44 11.12
CA ARG A 29 -10.82 3.10 12.28
C ARG A 29 -11.83 4.16 11.82
N GLY A 30 -13.00 4.18 12.44
CA GLY A 30 -14.08 5.13 12.12
C GLY A 30 -14.85 4.79 10.85
N GLN A 31 -14.71 3.58 10.30
CA GLN A 31 -15.52 3.08 9.19
C GLN A 31 -16.74 2.30 9.68
N ALA A 32 -17.70 2.09 8.78
CA ALA A 32 -18.92 1.35 9.06
C ALA A 32 -18.64 -0.08 9.56
N ARG A 33 -19.64 -0.65 10.25
CA ARG A 33 -19.62 -2.06 10.66
C ARG A 33 -19.41 -2.93 9.41
N ASN A 34 -18.56 -3.94 9.53
CA ASN A 34 -18.14 -4.88 8.47
C ASN A 34 -17.12 -4.36 7.44
N THR A 35 -16.78 -3.07 7.38
CA THR A 35 -15.79 -2.55 6.40
C THR A 35 -14.45 -3.31 6.46
N LEU A 36 -13.96 -3.64 7.66
CA LEU A 36 -12.74 -4.44 7.83
C LEU A 36 -12.83 -5.79 7.13
N ARG A 37 -13.91 -6.53 7.41
CA ARG A 37 -14.13 -7.88 6.87
C ARG A 37 -14.25 -7.83 5.36
N THR A 38 -15.03 -6.90 4.83
CA THR A 38 -15.20 -6.71 3.38
C THR A 38 -13.86 -6.41 2.69
N ILE A 39 -13.03 -5.55 3.28
CA ILE A 39 -11.69 -5.26 2.76
C ILE A 39 -10.82 -6.52 2.75
N GLN A 40 -10.77 -7.26 3.86
CA GLN A 40 -9.97 -8.48 3.97
C GLN A 40 -10.44 -9.57 2.98
N GLU A 41 -11.75 -9.75 2.82
CA GLU A 41 -12.35 -10.69 1.86
C GLU A 41 -12.01 -10.29 0.42
N TYR A 42 -12.18 -9.01 0.06
CA TYR A 42 -11.84 -8.49 -1.26
C TYR A 42 -10.37 -8.74 -1.60
N LEU A 43 -9.46 -8.35 -0.71
CA LEU A 43 -8.01 -8.51 -0.90
C LEU A 43 -7.59 -9.98 -0.94
N GLY A 44 -8.20 -10.82 -0.10
CA GLY A 44 -7.99 -12.26 -0.07
C GLY A 44 -8.43 -12.99 -1.35
N GLN A 45 -9.26 -12.35 -2.18
CA GLN A 45 -9.73 -12.87 -3.47
C GLN A 45 -9.15 -12.11 -4.67
N LEU A 46 -8.31 -11.10 -4.44
CA LEU A 46 -7.74 -10.26 -5.48
C LEU A 46 -6.94 -11.10 -6.48
N LYS A 47 -7.21 -10.93 -7.78
CA LYS A 47 -6.55 -11.71 -8.85
C LYS A 47 -5.14 -11.17 -9.14
N LEU A 48 -4.17 -11.48 -8.27
CA LEU A 48 -2.76 -11.05 -8.41
C LEU A 48 -2.08 -11.53 -9.70
N LYS A 49 -2.56 -12.63 -10.32
CA LYS A 49 -2.11 -13.08 -11.64
C LYS A 49 -2.35 -12.06 -12.77
N ARG A 50 -3.26 -11.11 -12.55
CA ARG A 50 -3.60 -10.05 -13.52
C ARG A 50 -2.87 -8.74 -13.22
N LEU A 51 -1.81 -8.79 -12.41
CA LEU A 51 -0.97 -7.62 -12.18
C LEU A 51 -0.32 -7.20 -13.51
N PRO A 52 -0.31 -5.90 -13.81
CA PRO A 52 0.36 -5.41 -15.00
C PRO A 52 1.86 -5.63 -14.86
N ASN A 53 2.46 -6.17 -15.93
CA ASN A 53 3.90 -6.41 -16.01
C ASN A 53 4.67 -5.24 -16.67
N ALA A 54 3.96 -4.21 -17.16
CA ALA A 54 4.54 -3.14 -17.96
C ALA A 54 4.40 -1.77 -17.27
N GLY A 55 5.51 -1.22 -16.78
CA GLY A 55 5.64 0.21 -16.49
C GLY A 55 4.82 0.78 -15.30
N ALA A 56 5.13 2.04 -14.98
CA ALA A 56 4.50 2.78 -13.89
C ALA A 56 3.01 3.07 -14.17
N CYS A 57 2.68 3.45 -15.42
CA CYS A 57 1.33 3.84 -15.82
C CYS A 57 0.33 2.69 -15.70
N ASP A 58 0.70 1.47 -16.07
CA ASP A 58 -0.24 0.34 -15.98
C ASP A 58 -0.48 -0.08 -14.54
N TYR A 59 0.58 -0.07 -13.71
CA TYR A 59 0.42 -0.31 -12.28
C TYR A 59 -0.48 0.74 -11.62
N ALA A 60 -0.28 2.02 -11.93
CA ALA A 60 -1.13 3.10 -11.42
C ALA A 60 -2.60 2.91 -11.83
N ARG A 61 -2.87 2.67 -13.12
CA ARG A 61 -4.22 2.39 -13.61
C ARG A 61 -4.86 1.17 -12.95
N TRP A 62 -4.10 0.10 -12.77
CA TRP A 62 -4.58 -1.10 -12.08
C TRP A 62 -4.93 -0.80 -10.63
N LEU A 63 -4.05 -0.09 -9.93
CA LEU A 63 -4.22 0.25 -8.53
C LEU A 63 -5.44 1.17 -8.34
N ASP A 64 -5.63 2.16 -9.20
CA ASP A 64 -6.80 3.05 -9.19
C ASP A 64 -8.11 2.28 -9.42
N ALA A 65 -8.12 1.36 -10.40
CA ALA A 65 -9.28 0.52 -10.66
C ALA A 65 -9.61 -0.38 -9.46
N GLN A 66 -8.59 -0.95 -8.80
CA GLN A 66 -8.82 -1.76 -7.60
C GLN A 66 -9.25 -0.91 -6.41
N THR A 67 -8.71 0.30 -6.23
CA THR A 67 -9.14 1.24 -5.19
C THR A 67 -10.62 1.58 -5.35
N ARG A 68 -11.06 1.95 -6.55
CA ARG A 68 -12.48 2.28 -6.81
C ARG A 68 -13.42 1.08 -6.60
N ARG A 69 -13.01 -0.12 -7.04
CA ARG A 69 -13.78 -1.36 -6.78
C ARG A 69 -13.89 -1.66 -5.29
N LEU A 70 -12.80 -1.53 -4.56
CA LEU A 70 -12.81 -1.74 -3.12
C LEU A 70 -13.71 -0.72 -2.40
N GLN A 71 -13.69 0.55 -2.85
CA GLN A 71 -14.62 1.56 -2.33
C GLN A 71 -16.08 1.17 -2.53
N ALA A 72 -16.43 0.73 -3.75
CA ALA A 72 -17.78 0.29 -4.08
C ALA A 72 -18.22 -0.91 -3.23
N CYS A 73 -17.33 -1.87 -2.98
CA CYS A 73 -17.63 -3.02 -2.12
C CYS A 73 -17.91 -2.62 -0.65
N CYS A 74 -17.35 -1.49 -0.18
CA CYS A 74 -17.43 -1.06 1.21
C CYS A 74 -18.43 0.09 1.41
N ASN A 75 -19.54 0.10 0.67
CA ASN A 75 -20.58 1.14 0.74
C ASN A 75 -20.03 2.58 0.59
N GLY A 76 -19.06 2.77 -0.32
CA GLY A 76 -18.51 4.09 -0.59
C GLY A 76 -17.55 4.61 0.48
N THR A 77 -16.80 3.71 1.15
CA THR A 77 -15.70 4.13 2.04
C THR A 77 -14.79 5.17 1.37
N ALA A 78 -14.17 6.03 2.17
CA ALA A 78 -13.33 7.09 1.66
C ALA A 78 -12.16 6.57 0.81
N TRP A 79 -11.82 7.31 -0.24
CA TRP A 79 -10.80 6.92 -1.21
C TRP A 79 -9.46 6.62 -0.55
N GLY A 80 -9.02 7.46 0.39
CA GLY A 80 -7.77 7.27 1.11
C GLY A 80 -7.74 6.00 1.96
N VAL A 81 -8.88 5.58 2.52
CA VAL A 81 -8.98 4.32 3.29
C VAL A 81 -8.78 3.12 2.36
N ALA A 82 -9.50 3.09 1.22
CA ALA A 82 -9.35 2.03 0.23
C ALA A 82 -7.93 2.00 -0.36
N ARG A 83 -7.34 3.17 -0.68
CA ARG A 83 -5.97 3.27 -1.20
C ARG A 83 -4.94 2.78 -0.20
N LYS A 84 -5.06 3.18 1.07
CA LYS A 84 -4.18 2.68 2.14
C LYS A 84 -4.28 1.16 2.27
N ALA A 85 -5.48 0.60 2.29
CA ALA A 85 -5.69 -0.85 2.41
C ALA A 85 -5.04 -1.62 1.25
N MET A 86 -5.22 -1.15 0.01
CA MET A 86 -4.54 -1.69 -1.18
C MET A 86 -3.01 -1.63 -1.03
N ASN A 87 -2.45 -0.50 -0.62
CA ASN A 87 -1.01 -0.31 -0.49
C ASN A 87 -0.42 -1.19 0.64
N LEU A 88 -1.12 -1.32 1.78
CA LEU A 88 -0.75 -2.22 2.87
C LEU A 88 -0.68 -3.68 2.41
N PHE A 89 -1.71 -4.11 1.66
CA PHE A 89 -1.80 -5.46 1.14
C PHE A 89 -0.69 -5.75 0.11
N MET A 90 -0.48 -4.85 -0.85
CA MET A 90 0.54 -5.03 -1.89
C MET A 90 1.94 -5.09 -1.29
N ARG A 91 2.26 -4.23 -0.32
CA ARG A 91 3.52 -4.30 0.44
C ARG A 91 3.66 -5.64 1.19
N SER A 92 2.59 -6.10 1.85
CA SER A 92 2.63 -7.37 2.59
C SER A 92 2.80 -8.57 1.66
N CYS A 93 2.20 -8.53 0.47
CA CYS A 93 2.41 -9.52 -0.58
C CYS A 93 3.86 -9.49 -1.09
N LEU A 94 4.44 -8.31 -1.28
CA LEU A 94 5.84 -8.14 -1.68
C LEU A 94 6.81 -8.76 -0.66
N TYR A 95 6.53 -8.61 0.65
CA TYR A 95 7.35 -9.16 1.72
C TYR A 95 7.15 -10.66 1.92
N ASN A 96 5.96 -11.18 1.58
CA ASN A 96 5.68 -12.60 1.65
C ASN A 96 6.41 -13.35 0.52
N THR A 97 7.39 -14.19 0.88
CA THR A 97 8.23 -14.91 -0.11
C THR A 97 7.43 -15.75 -1.09
N TYR A 98 6.32 -16.38 -0.66
CA TYR A 98 5.50 -17.21 -1.55
C TYR A 98 4.72 -16.38 -2.56
N LEU A 99 4.04 -15.32 -2.10
CA LEU A 99 3.26 -14.43 -2.98
C LEU A 99 4.17 -13.61 -3.90
N SER A 100 5.25 -13.06 -3.36
CA SER A 100 6.23 -12.26 -4.09
C SER A 100 6.86 -13.02 -5.25
N ARG A 101 7.28 -14.27 -5.01
CA ARG A 101 7.83 -15.14 -6.07
C ARG A 101 6.76 -15.58 -7.07
N MET A 102 5.61 -16.05 -6.59
CA MET A 102 4.52 -16.57 -7.43
C MET A 102 3.97 -15.51 -8.40
N PHE A 103 3.87 -14.26 -7.96
CA PHE A 103 3.31 -13.16 -8.75
C PHE A 103 4.36 -12.16 -9.23
N HIS A 104 5.65 -12.52 -9.14
CA HIS A 104 6.79 -11.71 -9.60
C HIS A 104 6.77 -10.25 -9.11
N LEU A 105 6.37 -10.01 -7.85
CA LEU A 105 6.12 -8.67 -7.31
C LEU A 105 7.37 -7.78 -7.26
N ALA A 106 8.55 -8.38 -7.22
CA ALA A 106 9.83 -7.66 -7.31
C ALA A 106 9.95 -6.82 -8.59
N ARG A 107 9.28 -7.20 -9.69
CA ARG A 107 9.30 -6.45 -10.96
C ARG A 107 8.56 -5.11 -10.86
N ILE A 108 7.54 -5.04 -10.02
CA ILE A 108 6.67 -3.87 -9.88
C ILE A 108 6.94 -3.08 -8.58
N GLN A 109 7.83 -3.54 -7.70
CA GLN A 109 8.11 -2.92 -6.40
C GLN A 109 8.50 -1.43 -6.50
N ARG A 110 9.12 -1.02 -7.62
CA ARG A 110 9.50 0.38 -7.88
C ARG A 110 8.29 1.29 -8.14
N TYR A 111 7.18 0.71 -8.58
CA TYR A 111 5.92 1.42 -8.86
C TYR A 111 4.96 1.35 -7.67
N MET A 112 5.18 0.43 -6.72
CA MET A 112 4.35 0.31 -5.53
C MET A 112 4.39 1.58 -4.68
N GLU A 113 3.21 1.98 -4.24
CA GLU A 113 3.02 3.12 -3.36
C GLU A 113 3.27 2.77 -1.89
N ILE A 114 3.72 3.77 -1.13
CA ILE A 114 3.73 3.68 0.32
C ILE A 114 2.29 3.76 0.86
N PRO A 115 1.89 2.95 1.86
CA PRO A 115 0.60 3.10 2.52
C PRO A 115 0.58 4.37 3.37
N LEU A 116 -0.07 5.43 2.88
CA LEU A 116 -0.13 6.71 3.59
C LEU A 116 -0.96 6.62 4.87
N ASP A 117 -0.46 7.26 5.93
CA ASP A 117 -1.22 7.58 7.15
C ASP A 117 -0.62 8.78 7.88
N SER A 118 -1.14 9.10 9.07
CA SER A 118 -0.68 10.26 9.83
C SER A 118 0.79 10.18 10.26
N VAL A 119 1.31 8.97 10.53
CA VAL A 119 2.72 8.77 10.90
C VAL A 119 3.59 8.94 9.68
N VAL A 120 3.22 8.29 8.56
CA VAL A 120 3.94 8.40 7.29
C VAL A 120 3.93 9.84 6.77
N ALA A 121 2.78 10.50 6.72
CA ALA A 121 2.66 11.88 6.24
C ALA A 121 3.47 12.86 7.11
N LYS A 122 3.49 12.65 8.43
CA LYS A 122 4.33 13.43 9.34
C LYS A 122 5.82 13.16 9.11
N GLY A 123 6.19 11.91 8.88
CA GLY A 123 7.56 11.51 8.57
C GLY A 123 8.05 12.17 7.29
N LEU A 124 7.30 12.03 6.19
CA LEU A 124 7.60 12.67 4.91
C LEU A 124 7.77 14.18 5.04
N LYS A 125 6.86 14.87 5.75
CA LYS A 125 6.97 16.31 6.00
C LYS A 125 8.26 16.71 6.72
N LYS A 126 8.69 15.91 7.70
CA LYS A 126 9.94 16.16 8.42
C LYS A 126 11.15 15.94 7.53
N GLU A 127 11.17 14.84 6.78
CA GLU A 127 12.27 14.53 5.85
C GLU A 127 12.36 15.57 4.73
N ALA A 128 11.23 16.02 4.19
CA ALA A 128 11.16 17.09 3.20
C ALA A 128 11.77 18.39 3.75
N LYS A 129 11.39 18.78 4.98
CA LYS A 129 11.96 19.95 5.65
C LYS A 129 13.47 19.83 5.86
N ILE A 130 13.95 18.68 6.32
CA ILE A 130 15.40 18.43 6.56
C ILE A 130 16.18 18.51 5.25
N ALA A 131 15.62 17.98 4.17
CA ALA A 131 16.24 17.96 2.85
C ALA A 131 16.03 19.27 2.04
N GLY A 132 15.38 20.29 2.61
CA GLY A 132 15.08 21.54 1.89
C GLY A 132 14.12 21.38 0.70
N ARG A 133 13.28 20.34 0.69
CA ARG A 133 12.26 20.10 -0.35
C ARG A 133 11.01 20.94 -0.11
N GLU A 134 10.20 21.08 -1.16
CA GLU A 134 8.92 21.79 -1.09
C GLU A 134 7.99 21.24 0.02
N PRO A 135 7.25 22.13 0.70
CA PRO A 135 6.36 21.72 1.78
C PRO A 135 5.17 20.90 1.25
N LEU A 136 5.00 19.69 1.78
CA LEU A 136 3.85 18.84 1.49
C LEU A 136 2.52 19.43 2.01
N PRO A 137 1.40 19.17 1.31
CA PRO A 137 0.08 19.69 1.66
C PRO A 137 -0.36 19.25 3.06
N ARG A 138 -1.30 19.98 3.67
CA ARG A 138 -1.86 19.63 4.98
C ARG A 138 -2.45 18.21 4.95
N TRP A 139 -2.10 17.39 5.94
CA TRP A 139 -2.67 16.05 6.07
C TRP A 139 -4.08 16.16 6.65
N LYS A 140 -5.10 15.88 5.82
CA LYS A 140 -6.52 15.94 6.19
C LYS A 140 -7.05 14.63 6.79
N GLY A 141 -6.20 13.61 6.95
CA GLY A 141 -6.62 12.26 7.29
C GLY A 141 -7.01 11.44 6.07
N LEU A 142 -7.24 10.14 6.26
CA LEU A 142 -7.58 9.22 5.16
C LEU A 142 -8.96 9.50 4.56
N THR A 143 -9.88 10.05 5.36
CA THR A 143 -11.23 10.43 4.90
C THR A 143 -11.21 11.62 3.96
N GLY A 144 -10.28 12.55 4.16
CA GLY A 144 -10.10 13.74 3.32
C GLY A 144 -8.95 13.63 2.32
N LEU A 145 -8.41 12.43 2.08
CA LEU A 145 -7.32 12.20 1.13
C LEU A 145 -7.91 11.88 -0.25
N GLY A 146 -7.59 12.70 -1.25
CA GLY A 146 -7.89 12.47 -2.66
C GLY A 146 -6.70 11.99 -3.49
N PRO A 147 -6.92 11.64 -4.77
CA PRO A 147 -5.86 11.19 -5.69
C PRO A 147 -4.71 12.18 -5.85
N GLU A 148 -5.01 13.46 -6.04
CA GLU A 148 -4.00 14.51 -6.28
C GLU A 148 -3.09 14.71 -5.07
N GLU A 149 -3.67 14.82 -3.88
CA GLU A 149 -2.91 14.99 -2.63
C GLU A 149 -2.08 13.73 -2.35
N SER A 150 -2.66 12.54 -2.57
CA SER A 150 -1.91 11.29 -2.49
C SER A 150 -0.73 11.30 -3.44
N GLN A 151 -0.89 11.74 -4.69
CA GLN A 151 0.20 11.80 -5.66
C GLN A 151 1.35 12.71 -5.19
N GLN A 152 1.05 13.86 -4.58
CA GLN A 152 2.07 14.75 -4.00
C GLN A 152 2.87 14.03 -2.90
N PHE A 153 2.20 13.34 -1.99
CA PHE A 153 2.88 12.53 -0.97
C PHE A 153 3.69 11.36 -1.57
N GLN A 154 3.19 10.69 -2.61
CA GLN A 154 3.89 9.59 -3.28
C GLN A 154 5.14 10.08 -4.03
N ASN A 155 5.09 11.28 -4.62
CA ASN A 155 6.23 11.92 -5.27
C ASN A 155 7.32 12.25 -4.25
N ASP A 156 6.97 12.91 -3.14
CA ASP A 156 7.95 13.15 -2.07
C ASP A 156 8.47 11.85 -1.47
N ALA A 157 7.64 10.81 -1.34
CA ALA A 157 8.10 9.51 -0.86
C ALA A 157 9.14 8.86 -1.80
N ASN A 158 9.06 9.09 -3.12
CA ASN A 158 10.11 8.65 -4.05
C ASN A 158 11.42 9.41 -3.80
N GLU A 159 11.38 10.74 -3.69
CA GLU A 159 12.57 11.54 -3.40
C GLU A 159 13.16 11.20 -2.03
N CYS A 160 12.30 11.05 -1.02
CA CYS A 160 12.70 10.64 0.32
C CYS A 160 13.41 9.28 0.29
N ALA A 161 12.84 8.28 -0.41
CA ALA A 161 13.47 6.97 -0.54
C ALA A 161 14.86 7.06 -1.17
N ARG A 162 15.03 7.90 -2.19
CA ARG A 162 16.34 8.16 -2.81
C ARG A 162 17.33 8.80 -1.84
N CYS A 163 16.90 9.81 -1.08
CA CYS A 163 17.74 10.49 -0.09
C CYS A 163 18.22 9.55 1.03
N VAL A 164 17.39 8.60 1.46
CA VAL A 164 17.76 7.63 2.52
C VAL A 164 18.37 6.33 1.98
N GLY A 165 18.71 6.27 0.68
CA GLY A 165 19.38 5.12 0.07
C GLY A 165 18.49 3.87 -0.14
N LEU A 166 17.17 4.02 -0.13
CA LEU A 166 16.23 2.93 -0.41
C LEU A 166 15.94 2.81 -1.91
N ARG A 167 15.84 1.57 -2.39
CA ARG A 167 15.60 1.28 -3.82
C ARG A 167 14.23 1.75 -4.32
N CYS A 168 13.22 1.81 -3.46
CA CYS A 168 11.89 2.31 -3.82
C CYS A 168 11.04 2.70 -2.60
N ARG A 169 10.03 3.54 -2.82
CA ARG A 169 9.20 4.15 -1.77
C ARG A 169 8.37 3.18 -0.94
N VAL A 170 8.04 1.99 -1.46
CA VAL A 170 7.24 1.00 -0.70
C VAL A 170 7.95 0.54 0.59
N PHE A 171 9.28 0.52 0.60
CA PHE A 171 10.07 0.16 1.78
C PHE A 171 10.15 1.27 2.84
N LEU A 172 9.84 2.51 2.43
CA LEU A 172 9.93 3.68 3.29
C LEU A 172 8.88 3.66 4.42
N ASP A 173 7.80 2.87 4.30
CA ASP A 173 6.80 2.73 5.37
C ASP A 173 7.41 2.26 6.69
N ASN A 174 8.14 1.16 6.67
CA ASN A 174 8.76 0.61 7.87
C ASN A 174 9.82 1.58 8.43
N TYR A 175 10.57 2.23 7.55
CA TYR A 175 11.60 3.20 7.92
C TYR A 175 10.99 4.39 8.67
N LEU A 176 9.98 5.04 8.08
CA LEU A 176 9.34 6.21 8.69
C LEU A 176 8.57 5.83 9.95
N TRP A 177 7.95 4.66 9.97
CA TRP A 177 7.28 4.15 11.15
C TRP A 177 8.26 3.96 12.30
N LEU A 178 9.40 3.30 12.10
CA LEU A 178 10.40 3.13 13.17
C LEU A 178 11.04 4.45 13.60
N LYS A 179 11.31 5.36 12.65
CA LYS A 179 11.97 6.64 12.93
C LYS A 179 11.06 7.65 13.64
N TYR A 180 9.76 7.64 13.34
CA TYR A 180 8.83 8.69 13.78
C TYR A 180 7.64 8.22 14.60
N ARG A 181 7.45 6.92 14.81
CA ARG A 181 6.57 6.43 15.86
C ARG A 181 7.16 6.87 17.19
N ARG A 182 6.39 7.66 17.94
CA ARG A 182 6.75 8.06 19.30
C ARG A 182 6.98 6.80 20.14
N ARG A 183 8.12 6.74 20.84
CA ARG A 183 8.22 6.06 22.13
C ARG A 183 7.32 6.78 23.11
#